data_AF-A0A1T4PN45-F1
#
_entry.id   AF-A0A1T4PN45-F1
#
_cell.length_a   1.000
_cell.length_b   1.000
_cell.length_c   1.000
_cell.angle_alpha   90.00
_cell.angle_beta   90.00
_cell.angle_gamma   90.00
#
_symmetry.space_group_name_H-M   'P 1'
#
loop_
_entity.id
_entity.type
_entity.pdbx_description
1 polymer ?
#
loop_
_entity_poly.entity_id
_entity_poly.type
_entity_poly.pdbx_seq_one_letter_code
_entity_poly.pdbx_strand_id
1 'polypeptide(L)' 'MTQKQLNRYKVISSLIDGKLSISEAAMSLGLSERQIKRLKKGVMEQGPAFLIHKNTGRKPQHALTDELK' A
#
# COMPACT_ATOMS: atom_id res chain seq x y z
N MET A 1 -7.53 -6.70 0.78
CA MET A 1 -7.01 -5.56 -0.03
C MET A 1 -8.21 -4.74 -0.49
N THR A 2 -8.23 -3.44 -0.25
CA THR A 2 -9.27 -2.54 -0.78
C THR A 2 -8.98 -2.17 -2.23
N GLN A 3 -9.98 -1.69 -2.98
CA GLN A 3 -9.80 -1.23 -4.37
C GLN A 3 -8.70 -0.18 -4.51
N LYS A 4 -8.59 0.72 -3.53
CA LYS A 4 -7.52 1.74 -3.49
C LYS A 4 -6.13 1.11 -3.38
N GLN A 5 -6.00 0.03 -2.61
CA GLN A 5 -4.74 -0.68 -2.47
C GLN A 5 -4.38 -1.48 -3.73
N LEU A 6 -5.38 -2.07 -4.40
CA LEU A 6 -5.19 -2.75 -5.70
C LEU A 6 -4.73 -1.75 -6.79
N ASN A 7 -5.38 -0.59 -6.91
CA ASN A 7 -4.97 0.44 -7.85
C ASN A 7 -3.53 0.90 -7.58
N ARG A 8 -3.18 1.09 -6.30
CA ARG A 8 -1.81 1.43 -5.90
C ARG A 8 -0.81 0.35 -6.27
N TYR A 9 -1.15 -0.92 -6.09
CA TYR A 9 -0.30 -2.04 -6.49
C TYR A 9 -0.05 -2.03 -8.01
N LYS A 10 -1.09 -1.85 -8.82
CA LYS A 10 -0.97 -1.79 -10.29
C LYS A 10 -0.02 -0.68 -10.76
N VAL A 11 -0.15 0.52 -10.20
CA VAL A 11 0.72 1.67 -10.56
C VAL A 11 2.16 1.41 -10.11
N ILE A 12 2.37 0.93 -8.88
CA ILE A 12 3.72 0.64 -8.37
C ILE A 12 4.37 -0.53 -9.13
N SER A 13 3.62 -1.57 -9.50
CA SER A 13 4.12 -2.65 -10.34
C SER A 13 4.58 -2.14 -11.71
N SER A 14 3.78 -1.26 -12.33
CA SER A 14 4.15 -0.65 -13.62
C SER A 14 5.40 0.23 -13.51
N LEU A 15 5.60 0.91 -12.37
CA LEU A 15 6.83 1.65 -12.05
C LEU A 15 8.05 0.74 -11.83
N ILE A 16 7.85 -0.45 -11.23
CA ILE A 16 8.92 -1.44 -11.04
C ILE A 16 9.33 -2.02 -12.40
N ASP A 17 8.36 -2.30 -13.26
CA ASP A 17 8.55 -2.79 -14.63
C ASP A 17 9.19 -1.75 -15.57
N GLY A 18 9.40 -0.52 -15.11
CA GLY A 18 9.98 0.57 -15.91
C GLY A 18 9.03 1.19 -16.95
N LYS A 19 7.73 0.87 -16.89
CA LYS A 19 6.69 1.40 -17.80
C LYS A 19 6.19 2.79 -17.40
N LEU A 20 6.49 3.22 -16.18
CA LEU A 20 6.15 4.54 -15.64
C LEU A 20 7.36 5.14 -14.95
N SER A 21 7.46 6.47 -14.99
CA SER A 21 8.40 7.23 -14.17
C SER A 21 7.83 7.49 -12.76
N ILE A 22 8.71 7.95 -11.86
CA ILE A 22 8.32 8.28 -10.48
C ILE A 22 7.32 9.45 -10.43
N SER A 23 7.50 10.46 -11.29
CA SER A 23 6.63 11.63 -11.36
C SER A 23 5.24 11.28 -11.89
N GLU A 24 5.15 10.44 -12.92
CA GLU A 24 3.87 9.95 -13.46
C GLU A 24 3.11 9.11 -12.42
N ALA A 25 3.81 8.22 -11.71
CA ALA A 25 3.22 7.44 -10.63
C ALA A 25 2.74 8.32 -9.46
N ALA A 26 3.50 9.38 -9.12
CA ALA A 26 3.14 10.37 -8.11
C ALA A 26 1.86 11.12 -8.50
N MET A 27 1.77 11.58 -9.74
CA MET A 27 0.61 12.26 -10.28
C MET A 27 -0.63 11.34 -10.32
N SER A 28 -0.48 10.12 -10.82
CA SER A 28 -1.56 9.14 -10.92
C SER A 28 -2.16 8.76 -9.56
N LEU A 29 -1.33 8.67 -8.52
CA LEU A 29 -1.77 8.31 -7.17
C LEU A 29 -2.08 9.52 -6.27
N GLY A 30 -1.79 10.74 -6.71
CA GLY A 30 -1.89 11.96 -5.90
C GLY A 30 -0.99 11.91 -4.66
N LEU A 31 0.23 11.36 -4.81
CA LEU A 31 1.20 11.18 -3.73
C LEU A 31 2.50 11.91 -4.02
N SER A 32 3.28 12.20 -2.99
CA SER A 32 4.64 12.73 -3.18
C SER A 32 5.58 11.68 -3.77
N GLU A 33 6.60 12.11 -4.52
CA GLU A 33 7.63 11.20 -5.04
C GLU A 33 8.33 10.39 -3.95
N ARG A 34 8.51 10.99 -2.75
CA ARG A 34 9.06 10.30 -1.58
C ARG A 34 8.18 9.11 -1.18
N GLN A 35 6.86 9.29 -1.18
CA GLN A 35 5.93 8.20 -0.90
C GLN A 35 6.00 7.13 -1.99
N ILE A 36 6.11 7.52 -3.26
CA ILE A 36 6.27 6.56 -4.36
C ILE A 36 7.55 5.74 -4.19
N LYS A 37 8.70 6.37 -3.91
CA LYS A 37 9.97 5.68 -3.65
C LYS A 37 9.86 4.70 -2.46
N ARG A 38 9.21 5.13 -1.37
CA ARG A 38 8.94 4.27 -0.21
C ARG A 38 8.07 3.06 -0.56
N LEU A 39 6.98 3.28 -1.31
CA LEU A 39 6.06 2.22 -1.73
C LEU A 39 6.75 1.24 -2.68
N LYS A 40 7.53 1.74 -3.64
CA LYS A 40 8.35 0.92 -4.54
C LYS A 40 9.29 0.02 -3.75
N LYS A 41 10.09 0.59 -2.83
CA LYS A 41 11.00 -0.18 -1.98
C LYS A 41 10.26 -1.26 -1.18
N GLY A 42 9.18 -0.89 -0.48
CA GLY A 42 8.43 -1.84 0.33
C GLY A 42 7.76 -2.96 -0.48
N VAL A 43 7.28 -2.66 -1.69
CA VAL A 43 6.72 -3.67 -2.61
C VAL A 43 7.80 -4.58 -3.19
N MET A 44 9.01 -4.08 -3.44
CA MET A 44 10.13 -4.94 -3.85
C MET A 44 10.58 -5.90 -2.75
N GLU A 45 10.54 -5.47 -1.48
CA GLU A 45 10.99 -6.28 -0.33
C GLU A 45 9.91 -7.26 0.18
N GLN A 46 8.66 -6.83 0.24
CA GLN A 46 7.55 -7.55 0.91
C GLN A 46 6.40 -7.87 -0.03
N GLY A 47 6.50 -7.53 -1.31
CA GLY A 47 5.44 -7.74 -2.30
C GLY A 47 4.18 -6.91 -2.03
N PRO A 48 3.01 -7.33 -2.54
CA PRO A 48 1.75 -6.63 -2.36
C PRO A 48 1.30 -6.51 -0.89
N ALA A 49 1.83 -7.36 0.00
CA ALA A 49 1.51 -7.33 1.43
C ALA A 49 1.89 -5.98 2.09
N PHE A 50 2.95 -5.31 1.59
CA PHE A 50 3.36 -4.00 2.08
C PHE A 50 2.26 -2.92 1.97
N LEU A 51 1.39 -3.05 0.98
CA LEU A 51 0.32 -2.10 0.70
C LEU A 51 -0.92 -2.35 1.58
N ILE A 52 -1.00 -3.52 2.23
CA ILE A 52 -2.07 -3.83 3.19
C ILE A 52 -1.86 -2.93 4.41
N HIS A 53 -2.95 -2.35 4.91
CA HIS A 53 -2.88 -1.54 6.12
C HIS A 53 -2.53 -2.46 7.29
N LYS A 54 -1.48 -2.14 8.06
CA LYS A 54 -0.95 -3.05 9.08
C LYS A 54 -1.91 -3.33 10.24
N ASN A 55 -2.92 -2.47 10.45
CA ASN A 55 -3.98 -2.73 11.44
C ASN A 55 -5.17 -3.53 10.85
N THR A 56 -5.13 -3.92 9.57
CA THR A 56 -6.21 -4.76 8.99
C THR A 56 -6.22 -6.09 9.72
N GLY A 57 -7.36 -6.47 10.30
CA GLY A 57 -7.52 -7.74 11.03
C GLY A 57 -6.87 -7.78 12.43
N ARG A 58 -6.26 -6.67 12.90
CA ARG A 58 -5.70 -6.61 14.25
C ARG A 58 -6.79 -6.20 15.25
N LYS A 59 -7.08 -7.06 16.24
CA LYS A 59 -7.89 -6.66 17.40
C LYS A 59 -7.09 -5.68 18.27
N PRO A 60 -7.67 -4.53 18.67
CA PRO A 60 -7.06 -3.64 19.66
C PRO A 60 -6.82 -4.37 20.99
N GLN A 61 -5.78 -3.97 21.72
CA GLN A 61 -5.46 -4.56 23.02
C GLN A 61 -6.57 -4.35 24.07
N HIS A 62 -7.30 -3.24 23.97
CA HIS A 62 -8.41 -2.90 24.87
C HIS A 62 -9.78 -3.23 24.25
N ALA A 63 -9.83 -4.10 23.25
CA ALA A 63 -11.11 -4.55 22.72
C ALA A 63 -11.83 -5.39 23.79
N LEU A 64 -13.13 -5.12 24.00
CA LEU A 64 -13.98 -5.99 24.79
C LEU A 64 -13.99 -7.40 24.17
N THR A 65 -14.09 -8.41 25.02
CA THR A 65 -14.23 -9.81 24.58
C THR A 65 -15.50 -9.94 23.74
N ASP A 66 -15.52 -10.87 22.78
CA ASP A 66 -16.69 -11.06 21.90
C ASP A 66 -17.95 -11.48 22.70
N GLU A 67 -17.78 -11.94 23.94
CA GLU A 67 -18.85 -12.26 24.90
C GLU A 67 -19.51 -11.02 25.54
N LEU A 68 -18.81 -9.87 25.56
CA LEU A 68 -19.28 -8.60 26.13
C LEU A 68 -19.69 -7.60 25.03
N LYS A 69 -19.90 -8.08 23.82
CA LYS A 69 -20.18 -7.28 22.62
C LYS A 69 -21.61 -7.45 22.17
#